data_AF-A0A257SXP2-F1
#
_entry.id   AF-A0A257SXP2-F1
#
_cell.length_a   1.000
_cell.length_b   1.000
_cell.length_c   1.000
_cell.angle_alpha   90.00
_cell.angle_beta   90.00
_cell.angle_gamma   90.00
#
_symmetry.space_group_name_H-M   'P 1'
#
loop_
_entity.id
_entity.type
_entity.pdbx_description
1 polymer ?
#
loop_
_entity_poly.entity_id
_entity_poly.type
_entity_poly.pdbx_seq_one_letter_code
_entity_poly.pdbx_strand_id
1 'polypeptide(L)'
;MGRKTSPGTGKLYGLERVCRALDLPRSTLYGQRSREAAARVVPFLPPQRGPKPKTSDGAVLGAIRGELAPRRSPARGTARSGRDCPCRTTFALDPAACCG
;
A
#
# COMPACT_ATOMS: atom_id res chain seq x y z
N MET A 1 17.97 4.73 -16.11
CA MET A 1 16.84 3.80 -16.39
C MET A 1 17.02 3.21 -17.79
N GLY A 2 17.48 1.95 -17.88
CA GLY A 2 18.06 1.36 -19.08
C GLY A 2 17.05 1.05 -20.19
N ARG A 3 17.10 1.82 -21.27
CA ARG A 3 16.49 1.47 -22.56
C ARG A 3 17.46 0.58 -23.33
N LYS A 4 17.47 -0.72 -23.06
CA LYS A 4 18.24 -1.66 -23.90
C LYS A 4 17.56 -1.74 -25.28
N THR A 5 18.16 -1.08 -26.26
CA THR A 5 17.78 -1.16 -27.67
C THR A 5 18.32 -2.47 -28.27
N SER A 6 17.59 -3.05 -29.22
CA SER A 6 18.07 -4.21 -29.98
C SER A 6 19.39 -3.85 -30.69
N PRO A 7 20.50 -4.58 -30.47
CA PRO A 7 21.77 -4.26 -31.12
C PRO A 7 21.71 -4.35 -32.65
N GLY A 8 20.81 -5.17 -33.20
CA GLY A 8 20.65 -5.33 -34.65
C GLY A 8 19.64 -4.39 -35.31
N THR A 9 18.85 -3.62 -34.55
CA THR A 9 17.77 -2.80 -35.14
C THR A 9 17.68 -1.40 -34.58
N GLY A 10 18.38 -1.08 -33.48
CA GLY A 10 18.31 0.22 -32.80
C GLY A 10 16.94 0.54 -32.17
N LYS A 11 15.92 -0.28 -32.43
CA LYS A 11 14.56 -0.10 -31.94
C LYS A 11 14.41 -0.70 -30.54
N LEU A 12 13.58 -0.04 -29.73
CA LEU A 12 13.09 -0.61 -28.48
C LEU A 12 12.30 -1.88 -28.81
N TYR A 13 12.49 -2.92 -28.01
CA TYR A 13 11.67 -4.12 -28.14
C TYR A 13 10.19 -3.74 -27.96
N GLY A 14 9.34 -4.22 -28.88
CA GLY A 14 7.90 -4.02 -28.76
C GLY A 14 7.40 -4.59 -27.43
N LEU A 15 6.43 -3.91 -26.82
CA LEU A 15 5.85 -4.28 -25.51
C LEU A 15 5.45 -5.75 -25.45
N GLU A 16 4.92 -6.28 -26.55
CA GLU A 16 4.53 -7.69 -26.67
C GLU A 16 5.69 -8.67 -26.48
N ARG A 17 6.84 -8.39 -27.11
CA ARG A 17 8.03 -9.22 -27.00
C ARG A 17 8.59 -9.18 -25.59
N VAL A 18 8.54 -8.01 -24.95
CA VAL A 18 8.99 -7.84 -23.55
C VAL A 18 8.07 -8.58 -22.59
N CYS A 19 6.74 -8.45 -22.74
CA CYS A 19 5.77 -9.20 -21.94
C CYS A 19 5.97 -10.71 -22.07
N ARG A 20 6.17 -11.20 -23.29
CA ARG A 20 6.38 -12.63 -23.57
C ARG A 20 7.72 -13.15 -23.04
N ALA A 21 8.78 -12.35 -23.11
CA ALA A 21 10.11 -12.76 -22.62
C ALA A 21 10.22 -12.75 -21.10
N LEU A 22 9.41 -11.95 -20.41
CA LEU A 22 9.40 -11.81 -18.95
C LEU A 22 8.24 -12.57 -18.28
N ASP A 23 7.40 -13.26 -19.04
CA ASP A 23 6.16 -13.90 -18.57
C ASP A 23 5.28 -12.99 -17.71
N LEU A 24 5.19 -11.71 -18.12
CA LEU A 24 4.36 -10.71 -17.45
C LEU A 24 3.15 -10.35 -18.33
N PRO A 25 1.93 -10.37 -17.77
CA PRO A 25 0.76 -9.94 -18.52
C PRO A 25 0.81 -8.43 -18.77
N ARG A 26 0.29 -7.99 -19.93
CA ARG A 26 0.22 -6.56 -20.29
C ARG A 26 -0.47 -5.71 -19.21
N SER A 27 -1.46 -6.26 -18.51
CA SER A 27 -2.19 -5.58 -17.44
C SER A 27 -1.28 -5.14 -16.29
N THR A 28 -0.25 -5.93 -15.96
CA THR A 28 0.72 -5.58 -14.91
C THR A 28 1.50 -4.32 -15.27
N LEU A 29 1.95 -4.21 -16.52
CA LEU A 29 2.69 -3.04 -16.99
C LEU A 29 1.82 -1.77 -17.00
N TYR A 30 0.58 -1.88 -17.47
CA TYR A 30 -0.35 -0.74 -17.43
C TYR A 30 -0.75 -0.36 -16.00
N GLY A 31 -0.92 -1.34 -15.11
CA GLY A 31 -1.20 -1.10 -13.69
C GLY A 31 -0.04 -0.45 -12.93
N GLN A 32 1.21 -0.80 -13.26
CA GLN A 32 2.38 -0.11 -12.71
C GLN A 32 2.47 1.32 -13.24
N ARG A 33 2.29 1.52 -14.54
CA ARG A 33 2.31 2.86 -15.16
C ARG A 33 1.23 3.78 -14.59
N SER A 34 0.03 3.27 -14.32
CA SER A 34 -1.05 4.06 -13.74
C SER A 34 -0.74 4.47 -12.29
N ARG A 35 -0.15 3.57 -11.49
CA ARG A 35 0.30 3.88 -10.12
C ARG A 35 1.43 4.91 -10.10
N GLU A 36 2.42 4.76 -10.99
CA GLU A 36 3.51 5.74 -11.12
C GLU A 36 3.01 7.11 -11.57
N ALA A 37 2.04 7.14 -12.51
CA ALA A 37 1.41 8.38 -12.93
C ALA A 37 0.62 9.03 -11.78
N ALA A 38 -0.16 8.25 -11.04
CA ALA A 38 -0.89 8.73 -9.87
C ALA A 38 0.04 9.24 -8.76
N ALA A 39 1.20 8.63 -8.54
CA ALA A 39 2.19 9.07 -7.56
C ALA A 39 2.88 10.39 -7.93
N ARG A 40 2.94 10.74 -9.23
CA ARG A 40 3.49 12.02 -9.70
C ARG A 40 2.50 13.16 -9.59
N VAL A 41 1.21 12.86 -9.43
CA VAL A 41 0.16 13.84 -9.24
C VAL A 41 -0.04 14.02 -7.74
N VAL A 42 0.08 15.25 -7.25
CA VAL A 42 -0.31 15.56 -5.86
C VAL A 42 -1.74 15.05 -5.67
N PRO A 43 -2.04 14.19 -4.68
CA PRO A 43 -3.38 13.70 -4.47
C PRO A 43 -4.33 14.89 -4.34
N PHE A 44 -5.18 15.09 -5.35
CA PHE A 44 -6.28 16.02 -5.24
C PHE A 44 -7.30 15.34 -4.33
N LEU A 45 -7.22 15.63 -3.03
CA LEU A 45 -8.25 15.17 -2.12
C LEU A 45 -9.57 15.78 -2.60
N PRO A 46 -10.61 14.96 -2.84
CA PRO A 46 -11.90 15.50 -3.19
C PRO A 46 -12.33 16.48 -2.09
N PRO A 47 -12.95 17.61 -2.45
CA PRO A 47 -13.42 18.56 -1.46
C PRO A 47 -14.31 17.83 -0.46
N GLN A 48 -14.05 18.02 0.84
CA GLN A 48 -14.87 17.42 1.87
C GLN A 48 -16.33 17.81 1.65
N ARG A 49 -17.21 16.82 1.61
CA ARG A 49 -18.65 17.05 1.43
C ARG A 49 -19.23 17.54 2.74
N GLY A 50 -19.73 18.78 2.76
CA GLY A 50 -20.57 19.30 3.83
C GLY A 50 -20.06 20.60 4.47
N PRO A 51 -20.87 21.21 5.35
CA PRO A 51 -20.50 22.41 6.10
C PRO A 51 -19.30 22.12 7.00
N LYS A 52 -18.36 23.06 7.08
CA LYS A 52 -17.23 22.96 8.00
C LYS A 52 -17.75 22.84 9.43
N PRO A 53 -17.33 21.84 10.21
CA PRO A 53 -17.75 21.72 11.60
C PRO A 53 -17.30 22.95 12.40
N LYS A 54 -18.18 23.42 13.30
CA LYS A 54 -17.89 24.55 14.21
C LYS A 54 -16.91 24.18 15.32
N THR A 55 -16.78 22.89 15.60
CA THR A 55 -15.87 22.35 16.61
C THR A 55 -14.47 22.17 16.02
N SER A 56 -13.44 22.64 16.74
CA SER A 56 -12.05 22.41 16.34
C SER A 56 -11.62 20.97 16.67
N ASP A 57 -10.74 20.39 15.85
CA ASP A 57 -10.17 19.05 16.10
C ASP A 57 -9.53 18.95 17.49
N GLY A 58 -8.89 20.03 17.96
CA GLY A 58 -8.30 20.09 19.31
C GLY A 58 -9.34 19.90 20.43
N ALA A 59 -10.53 20.49 20.28
CA ALA A 59 -11.61 20.33 21.25
C ALA A 59 -12.15 18.89 21.26
N VAL A 60 -12.29 18.27 20.09
CA VAL A 60 -12.71 16.88 19.95
C VAL A 60 -11.68 15.94 20.59
N LEU A 61 -10.40 16.12 20.28
CA LEU A 61 -9.32 15.31 20.85
C LEU A 61 -9.20 15.50 22.37
N GLY A 62 -9.45 16.70 22.87
CA GLY A 62 -9.49 16.99 24.31
C GLY A 62 -10.61 16.20 25.01
N ALA A 63 -11.82 16.21 24.45
CA ALA A 63 -12.96 15.46 24.97
C ALA A 63 -12.70 13.95 24.98
N ILE A 64 -12.20 13.39 23.87
CA ILE A 64 -11.85 11.96 23.76
C ILE A 64 -10.81 11.57 24.81
N ARG A 65 -9.75 12.37 24.97
CA ARG A 65 -8.69 12.08 25.97
C ARG A 65 -9.22 12.15 27.39
N GLY A 66 -10.09 13.12 27.69
CA GLY A 66 -10.73 13.25 29.00
C GLY A 66 -11.59 12.03 29.35
N GLU A 67 -12.31 11.47 28.38
CA GLU A 67 -13.12 10.26 28.57
C GLU A 67 -12.26 8.99 28.69
N LEU A 68 -11.17 8.91 27.92
CA LEU A 68 -10.28 7.75 27.93
C LEU A 68 -9.36 7.69 29.16
N ALA A 69 -9.00 8.84 29.74
CA ALA A 69 -8.10 8.91 30.91
C ALA A 69 -8.55 8.03 32.09
N PRO A 70 -9.83 8.06 32.55
CA PRO A 70 -10.32 7.17 33.60
C PRO A 70 -10.59 5.74 33.11
N ARG A 71 -10.83 5.53 31.80
CA ARG A 71 -11.12 4.21 31.19
C ARG A 71 -9.87 3.41 30.83
N ARG A 72 -8.67 3.80 31.27
CA ARG A 72 -7.38 3.21 30.88
C ARG A 72 -7.19 1.80 31.46
N SER A 73 -8.00 0.84 31.01
CA SER A 73 -7.71 -0.59 31.06
C SER A 73 -6.62 -0.91 30.03
N PRO A 74 -5.75 -1.91 30.26
CA PRO A 74 -4.79 -2.33 29.25
C PRO A 74 -5.54 -2.61 27.96
N ALA A 75 -5.11 -1.96 26.88
CA ALA A 75 -5.67 -2.19 25.56
C ALA A 75 -5.62 -3.68 25.31
N ARG A 76 -6.78 -4.34 25.28
CA ARG A 76 -6.89 -5.70 24.81
C ARG A 76 -6.54 -5.61 23.33
N GLY A 77 -5.26 -5.81 23.02
CA GLY A 77 -4.78 -5.79 21.65
C GLY A 77 -5.64 -6.75 20.88
N THR A 78 -6.51 -6.24 20.01
CA THR A 78 -7.17 -7.08 19.02
C THR A 78 -6.03 -7.72 18.27
N ALA A 79 -5.90 -9.04 18.41
CA ALA A 79 -4.86 -9.81 17.74
C ALA A 79 -4.75 -9.30 16.30
N ARG A 80 -3.55 -8.84 15.93
CA ARG A 80 -3.26 -8.42 14.57
C ARG A 80 -3.79 -9.50 13.66
N SER A 81 -4.80 -9.17 12.84
CA SER A 81 -5.31 -10.06 11.80
C SER A 81 -4.10 -10.67 11.08
N GLY A 82 -4.08 -11.99 10.88
CA GLY A 82 -2.90 -12.80 10.49
C GLY A 82 -2.19 -12.46 9.17
N ARG A 83 -2.27 -11.23 8.69
CA ARG A 83 -1.44 -10.66 7.62
C ARG A 83 -0.08 -10.15 8.11
N ASP A 84 0.08 -9.92 9.42
CA ASP A 84 1.35 -9.51 10.04
C ASP A 84 2.06 -10.68 10.75
N CYS A 85 1.90 -11.91 10.24
CA CYS A 85 2.65 -13.06 10.75
C CYS A 85 4.05 -13.06 10.09
N PRO A 86 5.15 -12.98 10.86
CA PRO A 86 6.51 -12.86 10.30
C PRO A 86 6.93 -14.09 9.48
N CYS A 87 6.22 -15.21 9.60
CA CYS A 87 6.45 -16.44 8.86
C CYS A 87 6.14 -16.34 7.36
N ARG A 88 5.39 -15.32 6.90
CA ARG A 88 5.05 -15.19 5.47
C ARG A 88 6.21 -14.67 4.61
N THR A 89 7.27 -14.15 5.23
CA THR A 89 8.41 -13.53 4.53
C THR A 89 9.59 -14.46 4.27
N THR A 90 9.57 -15.70 4.75
CA THR A 90 10.63 -16.68 4.44
C THR A 90 10.02 -17.96 3.89
N PHE A 91 10.41 -18.27 2.66
CA PHE A 91 10.13 -19.52 1.97
C PHE A 91 10.98 -20.63 2.61
N ALA A 92 10.69 -21.02 3.86
CA ALA A 92 11.36 -22.12 4.54
C ALA A 92 10.45 -22.76 5.61
N LEU A 93 9.98 -23.96 5.24
CA LEU A 93 9.61 -25.16 6.01
C LEU A 93 9.20 -25.02 7.50
N ASP A 94 7.99 -25.54 7.73
CA ASP A 94 7.36 -26.01 8.97
C ASP A 94 6.45 -25.03 9.76
N PRO A 95 5.12 -25.04 9.51
CA PRO A 95 4.16 -24.11 10.13
C PRO A 95 3.81 -24.43 11.61
N ALA A 96 4.22 -25.58 12.14
CA ALA A 96 3.87 -26.00 13.51
C ALA A 96 4.68 -25.29 14.62
N ALA A 97 5.76 -24.58 14.28
CA ALA A 97 6.66 -23.96 15.27
C ALA A 97 6.33 -22.49 15.62
N CYS A 98 5.43 -21.82 14.90
CA CYS A 98 5.27 -20.36 15.02
C CYS A 98 4.22 -19.88 16.03
N CYS A 99 3.34 -20.75 16.51
CA CYS A 99 2.25 -20.39 17.42
C CYS A 99 2.17 -21.37 18.59
N GLY A 100 3.14 -21.28 19.50
CA GLY A 100 2.99 -21.73 20.89
C GLY A 100 2.51 -20.57 21.76
#